data_AF-A0A6V6Z0P0-F1
#
_entry.id   AF-A0A6V6Z0P0-F1
#
_cell.length_a   1.000
_cell.length_b   1.000
_cell.length_c   1.000
_cell.angle_alpha   90.00
_cell.angle_beta   90.00
_cell.angle_gamma   90.00
#
_symmetry.space_group_name_H-M   'P 1'
#
loop_
_entity.id
_entity.type
_entity.pdbx_description
1 polymer ?
#
loop_
_entity_poly.entity_id
_entity_poly.type
_entity_poly.pdbx_seq_one_letter_code
_entity_poly.pdbx_strand_id
1 'polypeptide(L)'
;MTENEAFIYESIFNQVRMGFLSIDEIKENIIEEIEDNEFEDEISEDWAFEKIDQEYQKLLLESKQWKTPTDTEKLIKAFDELADENIIALHNAGYTTSDGEYEVVEVERELQENEVESDGYCFYHEQDLARAIDIENPGLYIAFQKVDNSDDAITIEVGKRIAEVLIDNDFKIIWNGSARSKIEIPGFRWQKIFDEDARDLQDYSEVVDRMLQ
;
A
#
# COMPACT_ATOMS: atom_id res chain seq x y z
N MET A 1 -1.20 -28.48 -4.43
CA MET A 1 -0.36 -27.34 -4.81
C MET A 1 1.03 -27.84 -5.08
N THR A 2 1.35 -27.93 -6.36
CA THR A 2 2.73 -27.93 -6.87
C THR A 2 3.42 -26.60 -6.51
N GLU A 3 4.71 -26.49 -6.79
CA GLU A 3 5.46 -25.24 -6.59
C GLU A 3 4.89 -24.11 -7.46
N ASN A 4 4.59 -24.40 -8.73
CA ASN A 4 3.99 -23.45 -9.67
C ASN A 4 2.57 -23.05 -9.25
N GLU A 5 1.72 -24.01 -8.83
CA GLU A 5 0.40 -23.69 -8.29
C GLU A 5 0.51 -22.82 -7.02
N ALA A 6 1.54 -23.01 -6.20
CA ALA A 6 1.74 -22.21 -4.99
C ALA A 6 2.18 -20.77 -5.32
N PHE A 7 3.05 -20.61 -6.31
CA PHE A 7 3.46 -19.31 -6.83
C PHE A 7 2.26 -18.51 -7.36
N ILE A 8 1.46 -19.09 -8.25
CA ILE A 8 0.26 -18.41 -8.77
C ILE A 8 -0.78 -18.17 -7.66
N TYR A 9 -0.95 -19.10 -6.73
CA TYR A 9 -1.87 -18.88 -5.61
C TYR A 9 -1.44 -17.71 -4.71
N GLU A 10 -0.14 -17.49 -4.51
CA GLU A 10 0.38 -16.33 -3.78
C GLU A 10 0.02 -15.01 -4.49
N SER A 11 0.17 -14.96 -5.82
CA SER A 11 -0.25 -13.80 -6.62
C SER A 11 -1.76 -13.56 -6.53
N ILE A 12 -2.58 -14.61 -6.70
CA ILE A 12 -4.04 -14.55 -6.53
C ILE A 12 -4.38 -14.00 -5.14
N PHE A 13 -3.75 -14.54 -4.10
CA PHE A 13 -3.98 -14.12 -2.73
C PHE A 13 -3.64 -12.63 -2.57
N ASN A 14 -2.48 -12.18 -3.03
CA ASN A 14 -2.08 -10.79 -2.91
C ASN A 14 -3.06 -9.85 -3.62
N GLN A 15 -3.34 -10.08 -4.91
CA GLN A 15 -4.20 -9.19 -5.69
C GLN A 15 -5.63 -9.10 -5.12
N VAL A 16 -6.22 -10.25 -4.72
CA VAL A 16 -7.55 -10.29 -4.11
C VAL A 16 -7.56 -9.55 -2.76
N ARG A 17 -6.55 -9.78 -1.91
CA ARG A 17 -6.54 -9.30 -0.51
C ARG A 17 -6.08 -7.85 -0.39
N MET A 18 -5.28 -7.36 -1.33
CA MET A 18 -4.93 -5.94 -1.45
C MET A 18 -6.13 -5.10 -1.88
N GLY A 19 -7.01 -5.65 -2.73
CA GLY A 19 -8.31 -5.06 -3.03
C GLY A 19 -8.25 -3.79 -3.89
N PHE A 20 -7.21 -3.64 -4.71
CA PHE A 20 -7.05 -2.55 -5.68
C PHE A 20 -7.63 -2.86 -7.06
N LEU A 21 -7.84 -4.14 -7.37
CA LEU A 21 -8.26 -4.60 -8.69
C LEU A 21 -9.63 -5.25 -8.63
N SER A 22 -10.41 -5.10 -9.70
CA SER A 22 -11.63 -5.85 -9.95
C SER A 22 -11.32 -7.33 -10.19
N ILE A 23 -12.32 -8.19 -10.03
CA ILE A 23 -12.14 -9.63 -10.30
C ILE A 23 -11.76 -9.92 -11.76
N ASP A 24 -12.25 -9.11 -12.70
CA ASP A 24 -11.92 -9.30 -14.11
C ASP A 24 -10.46 -8.90 -14.40
N GLU A 25 -9.97 -7.79 -13.83
CA GLU A 25 -8.55 -7.41 -13.90
C GLU A 25 -7.64 -8.45 -13.24
N ILE A 26 -8.04 -8.99 -12.08
CA ILE A 26 -7.28 -10.05 -11.41
C ILE A 26 -7.21 -11.30 -12.30
N LYS A 27 -8.29 -11.67 -12.97
CA LYS A 27 -8.27 -12.82 -13.90
C LYS A 27 -7.32 -12.58 -15.05
N GLU A 28 -7.38 -11.40 -15.69
CA GLU A 28 -6.48 -11.03 -16.78
C GLU A 28 -5.02 -11.10 -16.33
N ASN A 29 -4.67 -10.44 -15.23
CA ASN A 29 -3.31 -10.45 -14.68
C ASN A 29 -2.79 -11.86 -14.38
N ILE A 30 -3.63 -12.72 -13.79
CA ILE A 30 -3.23 -14.08 -13.42
C ILE A 30 -3.04 -14.97 -14.64
N ILE A 31 -3.83 -14.80 -15.70
CA ILE A 31 -3.60 -15.53 -16.96
C ILE A 31 -2.30 -15.07 -17.60
N GLU A 32 -2.07 -13.76 -17.69
CA GLU A 32 -0.80 -13.21 -18.19
C GLU A 32 0.40 -13.76 -17.40
N GLU A 33 0.30 -13.83 -16.07
CA GLU A 33 1.36 -14.38 -15.22
C GLU A 33 1.59 -15.88 -15.43
N ILE A 34 0.55 -16.67 -15.68
CA ILE A 34 0.68 -18.09 -16.04
C ILE A 34 1.40 -18.25 -17.38
N GLU A 35 1.04 -17.43 -18.38
CA GLU A 35 1.64 -17.44 -19.72
C GLU A 35 3.12 -17.00 -19.67
N ASP A 36 3.43 -15.89 -19.01
CA ASP A 36 4.79 -15.33 -18.90
C ASP A 36 5.78 -16.27 -18.19
N ASN A 37 5.28 -17.12 -17.28
CA ASN A 37 6.09 -18.11 -16.57
C ASN A 37 6.08 -19.50 -17.25
N GLU A 38 5.43 -19.65 -18.41
CA GLU A 38 5.31 -20.92 -19.15
C GLU A 38 4.62 -22.04 -18.32
N PHE A 39 3.63 -21.69 -17.49
CA PHE A 39 2.92 -22.64 -16.60
C PHE A 39 1.63 -23.23 -17.19
N GLU A 40 1.28 -22.90 -18.44
CA GLU A 40 0.03 -23.29 -19.12
C GLU A 40 -0.20 -24.82 -19.17
N ASP A 41 0.87 -25.60 -19.23
CA ASP A 41 0.80 -27.08 -19.24
C ASP A 41 0.44 -27.67 -17.86
N GLU A 42 0.64 -26.92 -16.78
CA GLU A 42 0.44 -27.37 -15.39
C GLU A 42 -0.78 -26.72 -14.72
N ILE A 43 -1.08 -25.46 -15.08
CA ILE A 43 -2.10 -24.65 -14.43
C ILE A 43 -3.12 -24.21 -15.47
N SER A 44 -4.34 -24.77 -15.37
CA SER A 44 -5.46 -24.39 -16.23
C SER A 44 -6.12 -23.08 -15.76
N GLU A 45 -6.67 -22.31 -16.69
CA GLU A 45 -7.51 -21.13 -16.40
C GLU A 45 -8.64 -21.43 -15.39
N ASP A 46 -9.34 -22.56 -15.56
CA ASP A 46 -10.43 -22.99 -14.67
C ASP A 46 -9.97 -23.10 -13.21
N TRP A 47 -8.75 -23.59 -12.99
CA TRP A 47 -8.16 -23.69 -11.65
C TRP A 47 -7.88 -22.29 -11.09
N ALA A 48 -7.30 -21.39 -11.89
CA ALA A 48 -6.97 -20.03 -11.46
C ALA A 48 -8.23 -19.25 -11.09
N PHE A 49 -9.27 -19.32 -11.94
CA PHE A 49 -10.54 -18.66 -11.70
C PHE A 49 -11.26 -19.24 -10.48
N GLU A 50 -11.23 -20.56 -10.29
CA GLU A 50 -11.78 -21.18 -9.08
C GLU A 50 -11.06 -20.67 -7.82
N LYS A 51 -9.73 -20.49 -7.86
CA LYS A 51 -8.95 -19.97 -6.72
C LYS A 51 -9.23 -18.50 -6.43
N ILE A 52 -9.35 -17.67 -7.46
CA ILE A 52 -9.76 -16.27 -7.34
C ILE A 52 -11.13 -16.17 -6.67
N ASP A 53 -12.12 -16.91 -7.19
CA ASP A 53 -13.48 -16.91 -6.64
C ASP A 53 -13.49 -17.41 -5.18
N GLN A 54 -12.76 -18.49 -4.88
CA GLN A 54 -12.63 -19.02 -3.52
C GLN A 54 -12.06 -17.99 -2.55
N GLU A 55 -10.98 -17.30 -2.92
CA GLU A 55 -10.34 -16.31 -2.05
C GLU A 55 -11.21 -15.06 -1.89
N TYR A 56 -11.84 -14.59 -2.96
CA TYR A 56 -12.74 -13.45 -2.91
C TYR A 56 -13.96 -13.73 -2.03
N GLN A 57 -14.56 -14.93 -2.11
CA GLN A 57 -15.66 -15.30 -1.21
C GLN A 57 -15.23 -15.35 0.26
N LYS A 58 -14.00 -15.77 0.58
CA LYS A 58 -13.48 -15.69 1.96
C LYS A 58 -13.37 -14.24 2.41
N LEU A 59 -12.80 -13.36 1.58
CA LEU A 59 -12.68 -11.93 1.86
C LEU A 59 -14.06 -11.29 2.12
N LEU A 60 -15.07 -11.60 1.31
CA LEU A 60 -16.44 -11.12 1.50
C LEU A 60 -17.12 -11.64 2.78
N LEU A 61 -16.75 -12.81 3.27
CA LEU A 61 -17.27 -13.34 4.53
C LEU A 61 -16.57 -12.69 5.73
N GLU A 62 -15.26 -12.49 5.63
CA GLU A 62 -14.46 -11.81 6.65
C GLU A 62 -14.85 -10.34 6.79
N SER A 63 -15.15 -9.66 5.67
CA SER A 63 -15.51 -8.24 5.68
C SER A 63 -16.77 -7.91 6.46
N LYS A 64 -17.71 -8.86 6.52
CA LYS A 64 -18.93 -8.75 7.35
C LYS A 64 -18.63 -8.71 8.85
N GLN A 65 -17.42 -9.10 9.27
CA GLN A 65 -16.97 -9.09 10.65
C GLN A 65 -16.01 -7.94 10.97
N TRP A 66 -15.65 -7.13 9.97
CA TRP A 66 -14.77 -5.99 10.18
C TRP A 66 -15.43 -4.96 11.09
N LYS A 67 -14.61 -4.38 11.98
CA LYS A 67 -15.04 -3.33 12.89
C LYS A 67 -14.50 -2.01 12.38
N THR A 68 -15.39 -1.06 12.17
CA THR A 68 -15.05 0.32 11.82
C THR A 68 -14.76 1.14 13.09
N PRO A 69 -13.72 2.00 13.10
CA PRO A 69 -12.77 2.19 12.01
C PRO A 69 -11.77 1.03 11.92
N THR A 70 -11.56 0.50 10.71
CA THR A 70 -10.51 -0.47 10.39
C THR A 70 -9.14 0.20 10.47
N ASP A 71 -8.08 -0.60 10.50
CA ASP A 71 -6.72 -0.05 10.44
C ASP A 71 -6.48 0.66 9.08
N THR A 72 -7.03 0.14 7.98
CA THR A 72 -7.01 0.82 6.67
C THR A 72 -7.71 2.18 6.69
N GLU A 73 -8.91 2.28 7.27
CA GLU A 73 -9.64 3.56 7.38
C GLU A 73 -8.88 4.59 8.22
N LYS A 74 -8.23 4.13 9.31
CA LYS A 74 -7.36 5.00 10.13
C LYS A 74 -6.10 5.44 9.39
N LEU A 75 -5.51 4.56 8.59
CA LEU A 75 -4.31 4.89 7.81
C LEU A 75 -4.63 5.92 6.73
N ILE A 76 -5.74 5.75 6.01
CA ILE A 76 -6.21 6.74 5.01
C ILE A 76 -6.38 8.10 5.68
N LYS A 77 -7.03 8.15 6.86
CA LYS A 77 -7.18 9.38 7.63
C LYS A 77 -5.84 9.98 8.06
N ALA A 78 -4.89 9.16 8.51
CA ALA A 78 -3.57 9.61 8.92
C ALA A 78 -2.76 10.18 7.74
N PHE A 79 -2.86 9.56 6.56
CA PHE A 79 -2.17 10.01 5.34
C PHE A 79 -2.78 11.30 4.80
N ASP A 80 -4.10 11.41 4.86
CA ASP A 80 -4.83 12.64 4.58
C ASP A 80 -4.41 13.80 5.50
N GLU A 81 -4.25 13.55 6.80
CA GLU A 81 -3.75 14.55 7.76
C GLU A 81 -2.30 14.95 7.49
N LEU A 82 -1.44 14.02 7.05
CA LEU A 82 -0.07 14.32 6.64
C LEU A 82 -0.03 15.20 5.39
N ALA A 83 -0.87 14.92 4.40
CA ALA A 83 -1.00 15.76 3.21
C ALA A 83 -1.50 17.17 3.57
N ASP A 84 -2.48 17.29 4.46
CA ASP A 84 -2.95 18.59 4.99
C ASP A 84 -1.83 19.37 5.73
N GLU A 85 -0.79 18.67 6.19
CA GLU A 85 0.40 19.22 6.86
C GLU A 85 1.63 19.31 5.95
N ASN A 86 1.43 19.33 4.63
CA ASN A 86 2.48 19.50 3.62
C ASN A 86 3.51 18.33 3.57
N ILE A 87 3.10 17.12 3.95
CA ILE A 87 3.88 15.88 3.80
C ILE A 87 3.20 14.97 2.76
N ILE A 88 3.92 14.60 1.70
CA ILE A 88 3.42 13.68 0.67
C ILE A 88 3.21 12.30 1.30
N ALA A 89 1.99 11.76 1.27
CA ALA A 89 1.67 10.45 1.83
C ALA A 89 1.00 9.55 0.79
N LEU A 90 1.73 8.57 0.23
CA LEU A 90 1.26 7.75 -0.89
C LEU A 90 0.89 6.32 -0.46
N HIS A 91 -0.29 5.87 -0.88
CA HIS A 91 -0.75 4.51 -0.67
C HIS A 91 -0.27 3.59 -1.81
N ASN A 92 0.31 2.44 -1.45
CA ASN A 92 0.72 1.40 -2.41
C ASN A 92 1.62 1.92 -3.56
N ALA A 93 2.65 2.70 -3.19
CA ALA A 93 3.56 3.37 -4.11
C ALA A 93 4.55 2.39 -4.76
N GLY A 94 4.16 1.88 -5.92
CA GLY A 94 4.95 0.94 -6.71
C GLY A 94 5.19 -0.40 -6.00
N TYR A 95 6.12 -1.18 -6.55
CA TYR A 95 6.43 -2.53 -6.04
C TYR A 95 7.52 -2.51 -4.98
N THR A 96 8.56 -1.71 -5.18
CA THR A 96 9.74 -1.58 -4.31
C THR A 96 9.86 -0.19 -3.69
N THR A 97 10.80 -0.04 -2.75
CA THR A 97 11.11 1.29 -2.18
C THR A 97 11.59 2.28 -3.25
N SER A 98 12.37 1.84 -4.24
CA SER A 98 12.84 2.73 -5.30
C SER A 98 11.72 3.15 -6.25
N ASP A 99 10.73 2.28 -6.48
CA ASP A 99 9.54 2.64 -7.26
C ASP A 99 8.70 3.68 -6.49
N GLY A 100 8.46 3.47 -5.20
CA GLY A 100 7.75 4.45 -4.39
C GLY A 100 8.46 5.81 -4.27
N GLU A 101 9.79 5.82 -4.22
CA GLU A 101 10.58 7.05 -4.30
C GLU A 101 10.41 7.77 -5.64
N TYR A 102 10.29 7.02 -6.74
CA TYR A 102 10.02 7.59 -8.06
C TYR A 102 8.64 8.27 -8.10
N GLU A 103 7.59 7.60 -7.60
CA GLU A 103 6.23 8.17 -7.54
C GLU A 103 6.19 9.45 -6.71
N VAL A 104 6.85 9.47 -5.55
CA VAL A 104 6.99 10.67 -4.73
C VAL A 104 7.65 11.82 -5.49
N VAL A 105 8.70 11.55 -6.27
CA VAL A 105 9.39 12.58 -7.05
C VAL A 105 8.49 13.17 -8.14
N GLU A 106 7.63 12.37 -8.76
CA GLU A 106 6.65 12.90 -9.73
C GLU A 106 5.62 13.81 -9.04
N VAL A 107 5.10 13.41 -7.88
CA VAL A 107 4.19 14.24 -7.07
C VAL A 107 4.86 15.54 -6.62
N GLU A 108 6.11 15.47 -6.14
CA GLU A 108 6.89 16.65 -5.75
C GLU A 108 7.11 17.61 -6.92
N ARG A 109 7.38 17.10 -8.14
CA ARG A 109 7.52 17.96 -9.33
C ARG A 109 6.23 18.71 -9.63
N GLU A 110 5.08 18.06 -9.52
CA GLU A 110 3.79 18.69 -9.77
C GLU A 110 3.48 19.78 -8.72
N LEU A 111 3.81 19.54 -7.44
CA LEU A 111 3.73 20.56 -6.40
C LEU A 111 4.65 21.75 -6.70
N GLN A 112 5.88 21.50 -7.16
CA GLN A 112 6.85 22.54 -7.50
C GLN A 112 6.43 23.37 -8.71
N GLU A 113 5.75 22.78 -9.69
CA GLU A 113 5.11 23.50 -10.80
C GLU A 113 4.04 24.50 -10.32
N ASN A 114 3.46 24.24 -9.14
CA ASN A 114 2.50 25.10 -8.44
C ASN A 114 3.13 25.92 -7.30
N GLU A 115 4.46 26.08 -7.29
CA GLU A 115 5.23 26.87 -6.31
C GLU A 115 5.14 26.33 -4.85
N VAL A 116 4.82 25.06 -4.67
CA VAL A 116 4.81 24.36 -3.36
C VAL A 116 5.96 23.35 -3.28
N GLU A 117 6.62 23.27 -2.13
CA GLU A 117 7.68 22.29 -1.82
C GLU A 117 7.23 21.50 -0.59
N SER A 118 7.30 20.16 -0.64
CA SER A 118 6.90 19.34 0.50
C SER A 118 7.91 19.41 1.65
N ASP A 119 7.42 19.27 2.88
CA ASP A 119 8.26 19.19 4.09
C ASP A 119 8.88 17.80 4.27
N GLY A 120 8.33 16.80 3.58
CA GLY A 120 8.81 15.42 3.54
C GLY A 120 7.80 14.52 2.86
N TYR A 121 8.07 13.22 2.88
CA TYR A 121 7.17 12.22 2.36
C TYR A 121 7.16 10.94 3.18
N CYS A 122 6.10 10.17 3.01
CA CYS A 122 6.01 8.78 3.44
C CYS A 122 5.19 7.94 2.47
N PHE A 123 5.46 6.64 2.44
CA PHE A 123 4.66 5.69 1.66
C PHE A 123 4.86 4.26 2.18
N TYR A 124 3.98 3.38 1.74
CA TYR A 124 4.24 1.94 1.71
C TYR A 124 4.07 1.43 0.28
N HIS A 125 4.80 0.38 -0.08
CA HIS A 125 4.76 -0.22 -1.40
C HIS A 125 4.15 -1.63 -1.36
N GLU A 126 3.96 -2.27 -2.52
CA GLU A 126 3.23 -3.54 -2.64
C GLU A 126 3.80 -4.65 -1.74
N GLN A 127 5.12 -4.79 -1.66
CA GLN A 127 5.74 -5.78 -0.77
C GLN A 127 5.53 -5.49 0.73
N ASP A 128 5.43 -4.22 1.12
CA ASP A 128 5.07 -3.86 2.50
C ASP A 128 3.60 -4.23 2.76
N LEU A 129 2.73 -4.01 1.78
CA LEU A 129 1.32 -4.36 1.85
C LEU A 129 1.08 -5.87 1.89
N ALA A 130 1.86 -6.66 1.14
CA ALA A 130 1.82 -8.12 1.18
C ALA A 130 2.03 -8.68 2.61
N ARG A 131 2.84 -7.98 3.43
CA ARG A 131 3.00 -8.32 4.85
C ARG A 131 1.81 -7.91 5.70
N ALA A 132 1.14 -6.81 5.35
CA ALA A 132 -0.04 -6.32 6.06
C ALA A 132 -1.31 -7.17 5.84
N ILE A 133 -1.36 -7.94 4.75
CA ILE A 133 -2.43 -8.92 4.48
C ILE A 133 -2.14 -10.32 5.05
N ASP A 134 -0.95 -10.54 5.62
CA ASP A 134 -0.60 -11.81 6.28
C ASP A 134 -1.54 -12.09 7.47
N ILE A 135 -1.99 -13.34 7.59
CA ILE A 135 -3.00 -13.73 8.59
C ILE A 135 -2.37 -13.95 9.97
N GLU A 136 -1.12 -14.41 10.03
CA GLU A 136 -0.44 -14.82 11.26
C GLU A 136 0.29 -13.66 11.92
N ASN A 137 1.08 -12.91 11.14
CA ASN A 137 1.93 -11.82 11.62
C ASN A 137 1.79 -10.57 10.74
N PRO A 138 0.59 -9.96 10.71
CA PRO A 138 0.37 -8.75 9.93
C PRO A 138 1.21 -7.58 10.45
N GLY A 139 1.72 -6.77 9.54
CA GLY A 139 2.41 -5.53 9.85
C GLY A 139 2.66 -4.71 8.61
N LEU A 140 2.72 -3.39 8.78
CA LEU A 140 2.97 -2.45 7.68
C LEU A 140 4.23 -1.64 7.96
N TYR A 141 5.09 -1.51 6.96
CA TYR A 141 6.27 -0.67 7.02
C TYR A 141 6.05 0.60 6.19
N ILE A 142 6.34 1.75 6.79
CA ILE A 142 6.23 3.06 6.16
C ILE A 142 7.65 3.59 5.91
N ALA A 143 8.01 3.74 4.65
CA ALA A 143 9.20 4.47 4.22
C ALA A 143 8.96 5.97 4.36
N PHE A 144 10.01 6.75 4.64
CA PHE A 144 9.92 8.20 4.76
C PHE A 144 11.28 8.86 4.49
N GLN A 145 11.25 10.08 3.94
CA GLN A 145 12.42 10.93 3.70
C GLN A 145 11.92 12.36 3.36
N LYS A 146 12.81 13.21 2.85
CA LYS A 146 12.47 14.44 2.11
C LYS A 146 13.14 14.40 0.74
N VAL A 147 12.47 14.90 -0.29
CA VAL A 147 13.05 14.99 -1.65
C VAL A 147 14.30 15.87 -1.64
N ASP A 148 15.31 15.51 -2.44
CA ASP A 148 16.60 16.20 -2.54
C ASP A 148 17.34 16.43 -1.20
N ASN A 149 17.03 15.62 -0.18
CA ASN A 149 17.66 15.69 1.12
C ASN A 149 18.84 14.71 1.28
N SER A 150 19.92 15.19 1.88
CA SER A 150 21.06 14.36 2.32
C SER A 150 21.39 14.48 3.81
N ASP A 151 20.59 15.25 4.56
CA ASP A 151 20.75 15.43 6.00
C ASP A 151 19.84 14.48 6.78
N ASP A 152 20.44 13.50 7.46
CA ASP A 152 19.73 12.55 8.32
C ASP A 152 18.89 13.27 9.40
N ALA A 153 19.29 14.46 9.86
CA ALA A 153 18.51 15.20 10.87
C ALA A 153 17.14 15.64 10.33
N ILE A 154 17.08 16.10 9.07
CA ILE A 154 15.83 16.50 8.41
C ILE A 154 14.92 15.27 8.26
N THR A 155 15.47 14.16 7.77
CA THR A 155 14.74 12.90 7.67
C THR A 155 14.15 12.46 9.01
N ILE A 156 14.93 12.56 10.09
CA ILE A 156 14.47 12.16 11.42
C ILE A 156 13.33 13.06 11.91
N GLU A 157 13.36 14.37 11.63
CA GLU A 157 12.22 15.24 11.97
C GLU A 157 10.96 14.89 11.17
N VAL A 158 11.09 14.57 9.88
CA VAL A 158 9.97 14.06 9.06
C VAL A 158 9.42 12.76 9.67
N GLY A 159 10.29 11.80 9.99
CA GLY A 159 9.89 10.53 10.61
C GLY A 159 9.21 10.71 11.97
N LYS A 160 9.63 11.68 12.78
CA LYS A 160 8.95 12.02 14.04
C LYS A 160 7.55 12.56 13.80
N ARG A 161 7.36 13.44 12.81
CA ARG A 161 6.03 13.98 12.50
C ARG A 161 5.08 12.88 12.02
N ILE A 162 5.54 12.01 11.13
CA ILE A 162 4.76 10.85 10.66
C ILE A 162 4.42 9.93 11.85
N ALA A 163 5.39 9.63 12.71
CA ALA A 163 5.16 8.84 13.91
C ALA A 163 4.10 9.44 14.84
N GLU A 164 4.14 10.77 15.04
CA GLU A 164 3.13 11.49 15.84
C GLU A 164 1.73 11.34 15.24
N VAL A 165 1.55 11.61 13.93
CA VAL A 165 0.25 11.50 13.27
C VAL A 165 -0.29 10.06 13.29
N LEU A 166 0.58 9.07 13.11
CA LEU A 166 0.18 7.66 13.23
C LEU A 166 -0.28 7.33 14.66
N ILE A 167 0.45 7.79 15.69
CA ILE A 167 0.07 7.58 17.09
C ILE A 167 -1.26 8.27 17.43
N ASP A 168 -1.47 9.48 16.91
CA ASP A 168 -2.71 10.25 17.11
C ASP A 168 -3.92 9.58 16.43
N ASN A 169 -3.68 8.75 15.41
CA ASN A 169 -4.68 7.88 14.77
C ASN A 169 -4.73 6.46 15.36
N ASP A 170 -4.37 6.32 16.64
CA ASP A 170 -4.44 5.08 17.45
C ASP A 170 -3.52 3.93 17.00
N PHE A 171 -2.47 4.21 16.22
CA PHE A 171 -1.48 3.19 15.90
C PHE A 171 -0.40 3.06 16.98
N LYS A 172 0.03 1.81 17.20
CA LYS A 172 1.31 1.55 17.86
C LYS A 172 2.37 1.50 16.78
N ILE A 173 3.51 2.13 17.03
CA ILE A 173 4.64 2.11 16.10
C ILE A 173 5.89 1.50 16.73
N ILE A 174 6.74 0.92 15.90
CA ILE A 174 8.11 0.51 16.22
C ILE A 174 9.04 1.25 15.28
N TRP A 175 9.83 2.16 15.84
CA TRP A 175 10.87 2.87 15.12
C TRP A 175 11.98 3.27 16.10
N ASN A 176 13.24 3.19 15.66
CA ASN A 176 14.41 3.45 16.50
C ASN A 176 14.93 4.91 16.41
N GLY A 177 14.22 5.78 15.68
CA GLY A 177 14.62 7.17 15.46
C GLY A 177 15.74 7.36 14.42
N SER A 178 15.98 6.35 13.56
CA SER A 178 16.99 6.40 12.51
C SER A 178 16.40 6.77 11.16
N ALA A 179 17.12 7.61 10.42
CA ALA A 179 16.86 7.91 9.01
C ALA A 179 16.99 6.69 8.07
N ARG A 180 17.59 5.59 8.54
CA ARG A 180 17.88 4.39 7.73
C ARG A 180 16.93 3.21 7.98
N SER A 181 15.87 3.43 8.76
CA SER A 181 14.89 2.39 9.06
C SER A 181 13.48 2.94 8.89
N LYS A 182 12.62 2.13 8.29
CA LYS A 182 11.18 2.40 8.16
C LYS A 182 10.50 2.45 9.53
N ILE A 183 9.34 3.11 9.59
CA ILE A 183 8.43 3.04 10.73
C ILE A 183 7.57 1.78 10.55
N GLU A 184 7.54 0.89 11.54
CA GLU A 184 6.69 -0.30 11.52
C GLU A 184 5.42 -0.06 12.32
N ILE A 185 4.27 -0.46 11.77
CA ILE A 185 2.99 -0.58 12.48
C ILE A 185 2.73 -2.08 12.74
N PRO A 186 3.18 -2.63 13.87
CA PRO A 186 3.01 -4.05 14.16
C PRO A 186 1.54 -4.40 14.36
N GLY A 187 1.11 -5.54 13.80
CA GLY A 187 -0.26 -6.01 13.91
C GLY A 187 -1.26 -5.27 13.03
N PHE A 188 -0.79 -4.39 12.14
CA PHE A 188 -1.63 -3.63 11.20
C PHE A 188 -2.33 -4.57 10.23
N ARG A 189 -3.66 -4.60 10.26
CA ARG A 189 -4.46 -5.46 9.38
C ARG A 189 -5.00 -4.67 8.20
N TRP A 190 -4.56 -4.99 7.00
CA TRP A 190 -5.17 -4.42 5.80
C TRP A 190 -6.58 -4.98 5.57
N GLN A 191 -7.55 -4.09 5.39
CA GLN A 191 -8.96 -4.41 5.28
C GLN A 191 -9.60 -3.53 4.18
N LYS A 192 -9.49 -3.98 2.94
CA LYS A 192 -10.08 -3.35 1.76
C LYS A 192 -10.77 -4.41 0.89
N ILE A 193 -11.89 -4.02 0.28
CA ILE A 193 -12.51 -4.73 -0.84
C ILE A 193 -12.49 -3.74 -2.00
N PHE A 194 -12.25 -4.24 -3.21
CA PHE A 194 -12.41 -3.45 -4.42
C PHE A 194 -13.84 -2.89 -4.52
N ASP A 195 -13.93 -1.60 -4.83
CA ASP A 195 -15.18 -0.87 -5.01
C ASP A 195 -14.91 0.21 -6.07
N GLU A 196 -15.59 0.09 -7.22
CA GLU A 196 -15.39 0.95 -8.39
C GLU A 196 -15.78 2.42 -8.13
N ASP A 197 -16.67 2.64 -7.16
CA ASP A 197 -17.17 3.97 -6.79
C ASP A 197 -16.39 4.58 -5.61
N ALA A 198 -15.48 3.80 -4.99
CA ALA A 198 -14.68 4.30 -3.88
C ALA A 198 -13.50 5.16 -4.38
N ARG A 199 -12.98 5.98 -3.46
CA ARG A 199 -11.74 6.74 -3.69
C ARG A 199 -10.62 5.81 -4.15
N ASP A 200 -9.98 6.15 -5.26
CA ASP A 200 -8.79 5.47 -5.73
C ASP A 200 -7.58 5.96 -4.92
N LEU A 201 -7.04 5.10 -4.05
CA LEU A 201 -5.89 5.48 -3.23
C LEU A 201 -4.59 5.54 -4.04
N GLN A 202 -4.58 5.03 -5.27
CA GLN A 202 -3.43 5.06 -6.18
C GLN A 202 -3.48 6.28 -7.13
N ASP A 203 -4.54 7.08 -7.09
CA ASP A 203 -4.59 8.38 -7.78
C ASP A 203 -3.85 9.45 -6.96
N TYR A 204 -2.56 9.60 -7.23
CA TYR A 204 -1.72 10.57 -6.51
C TYR A 204 -2.02 12.03 -6.86
N SER A 205 -2.80 12.30 -7.92
CA SER A 205 -3.24 13.66 -8.21
C SER A 205 -4.14 14.21 -7.09
N GLU A 206 -4.88 13.34 -6.39
CA GLU A 206 -5.67 13.75 -5.22
C GLU A 206 -4.79 14.23 -4.05
N VAL A 207 -3.56 13.71 -3.93
CA VAL A 207 -2.59 14.17 -2.91
C VAL A 207 -2.10 15.57 -3.25
N VAL A 208 -1.77 15.81 -4.53
CA VAL A 208 -1.41 17.14 -5.04
C VAL A 208 -2.55 18.13 -4.80
N ASP A 209 -3.75 17.80 -5.27
CA ASP A 209 -4.95 18.64 -5.12
C ASP A 209 -5.24 18.99 -3.66
N ARG A 210 -4.95 18.06 -2.73
CA ARG A 210 -5.13 18.29 -1.30
C ARG A 210 -4.07 19.23 -0.73
N MET A 211 -2.82 19.06 -1.11
CA MET A 211 -1.70 19.89 -0.64
C MET A 211 -1.73 21.33 -1.21
N LEU A 212 -2.44 21.55 -2.32
CA LEU A 212 -2.58 22.88 -2.96
C LEU A 212 -3.77 23.72 -2.44
N GLN A 213 -4.59 23.19 -1.52
CA GLN A 213 -5.78 23.89 -0.96
C GLN A 213 -5.43 24.92 0.12
#